data_AF-L5LEV5-F1
#
_entry.id   AF-L5LEV5-F1
#
_cell.length_a   1.000
_cell.length_b   1.000
_cell.length_c   1.000
_cell.angle_alpha   90.00
_cell.angle_beta   90.00
_cell.angle_gamma   90.00
#
_symmetry.space_group_name_H-M   'P 1'
#
loop_
_entity.id
_entity.type
_entity.pdbx_description
1 polymer ?
#
loop_
_entity_poly.entity_id
_entity_poly.type
_entity_poly.pdbx_seq_one_letter_code
_entity_poly.pdbx_strand_id
1 'polypeptide(L)'
;MLVKNLAVSQGLVNGARGVVVGFETEGRGLPQVRFLCGVTEVIRAERWTVQTTGGRLLSRQQLPLQLAWAMSIHKSQGMSLDCVEISLGRVFASGQAYVALSRARSLQGLRVLDFDPTVVRCDPRVLRFYATLRRGSGPCLESPDDDEAASDQENVDPNL
;
A
#
# COMPACT_ATOMS: atom_id res chain seq x y z
N MET A 1 0.37 -12.54 -1.82
CA MET A 1 1.23 -11.61 -1.05
C MET A 1 1.13 -11.97 0.41
N LEU A 2 2.25 -11.98 1.10
CA LEU A 2 2.33 -12.17 2.54
C LEU A 2 1.95 -10.87 3.27
N VAL A 3 1.06 -10.96 4.26
CA VAL A 3 0.56 -9.78 5.02
C VAL A 3 1.04 -9.73 6.47
N LYS A 4 2.07 -10.51 6.81
CA LYS A 4 2.68 -10.57 8.14
C LYS A 4 4.18 -10.82 8.00
N ASN A 5 4.98 -10.30 8.93
CA ASN A 5 6.39 -10.67 9.01
C ASN A 5 6.49 -12.06 9.65
N LEU A 6 7.04 -13.02 8.93
CA LEU A 6 7.27 -14.39 9.43
C LEU A 6 8.75 -14.59 9.77
N ALA A 7 9.64 -14.32 8.81
CA ALA A 7 11.09 -14.46 8.98
C ALA A 7 11.82 -13.38 8.18
N VAL A 8 12.14 -12.27 8.86
CA VAL A 8 12.78 -11.10 8.22
C VAL A 8 14.14 -11.45 7.62
N SER A 9 14.94 -12.28 8.30
CA SER A 9 16.24 -12.75 7.84
C SER A 9 16.18 -13.56 6.54
N GLN A 10 15.04 -14.19 6.25
CA GLN A 10 14.80 -14.97 5.04
C GLN A 10 14.03 -14.18 3.96
N GLY A 11 13.75 -12.89 4.20
CA GLY A 11 12.96 -12.06 3.29
C GLY A 11 11.45 -12.33 3.32
N LEU A 12 10.95 -13.11 4.28
CA LEU A 12 9.52 -13.38 4.48
C LEU A 12 8.88 -12.27 5.30
N VAL A 13 8.73 -11.12 4.65
CA VAL A 13 8.22 -9.86 5.22
C VAL A 13 6.85 -9.48 4.66
N ASN A 14 6.14 -8.60 5.34
CA ASN A 14 4.90 -8.01 4.85
C ASN A 14 5.13 -7.33 3.49
N GLY A 15 4.34 -7.70 2.48
CA GLY A 15 4.52 -7.27 1.10
C GLY A 15 5.25 -8.28 0.20
N ALA A 16 5.84 -9.34 0.77
CA ALA A 16 6.51 -10.36 -0.03
C ALA A 16 5.54 -11.01 -1.03
N ARG A 17 5.94 -11.03 -2.30
CA ARG A 17 5.15 -11.66 -3.38
C ARG A 17 5.64 -13.08 -3.62
N GLY A 18 4.70 -13.94 -3.97
CA GLY A 18 4.97 -15.34 -4.28
C GLY A 18 3.82 -15.95 -5.06
N VAL A 19 4.07 -17.16 -5.56
CA VAL A 19 3.12 -17.99 -6.29
C VAL A 19 2.86 -19.25 -5.47
N VAL A 20 1.59 -19.64 -5.36
CA VAL A 20 1.23 -20.94 -4.79
C VAL A 20 1.69 -22.03 -5.77
N VAL A 21 2.55 -22.92 -5.31
CA VAL A 21 3.13 -24.01 -6.12
C VAL A 21 2.48 -25.36 -5.83
N GLY A 22 1.75 -25.47 -4.73
CA GLY A 22 1.09 -26.70 -4.33
C GLY A 22 0.39 -26.55 -2.99
N PHE A 23 -0.17 -27.65 -2.53
CA PHE A 23 -0.78 -27.79 -1.21
C PHE A 23 -0.27 -29.08 -0.59
N GLU A 24 -0.13 -29.10 0.74
CA GLU A 24 0.22 -30.33 1.45
C GLU A 24 -0.81 -31.43 1.15
N THR A 25 -0.33 -32.64 0.82
CA THR A 25 -1.18 -33.80 0.55
C THR A 25 -1.71 -34.46 1.83
N GLU A 26 -1.04 -34.20 2.96
CA GLU A 26 -1.37 -34.75 4.27
C GLU A 26 -1.70 -33.60 5.25
N GLY A 27 -2.63 -33.82 6.18
CA GLY A 27 -3.01 -32.82 7.19
C GLY A 27 -4.12 -31.87 6.72
N ARG A 28 -3.91 -30.55 6.89
CA ARG A 28 -4.95 -29.51 6.64
C ARG A 28 -4.93 -28.93 5.22
N GLY A 29 -4.10 -29.46 4.32
CA GLY A 29 -3.99 -28.95 2.95
C GLY A 29 -3.44 -27.53 2.90
N LEU A 30 -2.39 -27.22 3.66
CA LEU A 30 -1.83 -25.88 3.71
C LEU A 30 -1.11 -25.51 2.41
N PRO A 31 -1.16 -24.24 1.98
CA PRO A 31 -0.52 -23.81 0.74
C PRO A 31 1.00 -23.75 0.86
N GLN A 32 1.67 -24.25 -0.16
CA GLN A 32 3.11 -24.07 -0.39
C GLN A 32 3.31 -22.87 -1.33
N VAL A 33 4.08 -21.89 -0.89
CA VAL A 33 4.29 -20.63 -1.63
C VAL A 33 5.76 -20.44 -1.94
N ARG A 34 6.09 -20.26 -3.21
CA ARG A 34 7.41 -19.84 -3.67
C ARG A 34 7.46 -18.33 -3.79
N PHE A 35 8.29 -17.68 -2.98
CA PHE A 35 8.44 -16.22 -2.93
C PHE A 35 9.51 -15.70 -3.89
N LEU A 36 9.44 -14.41 -4.22
CA LEU A 36 10.44 -13.74 -5.08
C LEU A 36 11.86 -13.76 -4.50
N CYS A 37 12.00 -13.82 -3.17
CA CYS A 37 13.31 -13.99 -2.52
C CYS A 37 13.92 -15.39 -2.73
N GLY A 38 13.24 -16.30 -3.44
CA GLY A 38 13.68 -17.66 -3.73
C GLY A 38 13.24 -18.70 -2.69
N VAL A 39 12.81 -18.26 -1.50
CA VAL A 39 12.35 -19.14 -0.44
C VAL A 39 11.00 -19.78 -0.82
N THR A 40 10.87 -21.08 -0.58
CA THR A 40 9.60 -21.80 -0.66
C THR A 40 9.21 -22.29 0.72
N GLU A 41 8.01 -21.94 1.18
CA GLU A 41 7.55 -22.25 2.53
C GLU A 41 6.08 -22.72 2.52
N VAL A 42 5.75 -23.64 3.43
CA VAL A 42 4.36 -23.97 3.78
C VAL A 42 3.83 -22.88 4.71
N ILE A 43 2.76 -22.21 4.30
CA ILE A 43 2.20 -21.09 5.06
C ILE A 43 1.13 -21.58 6.04
N ARG A 44 1.34 -21.29 7.33
CA ARG A 44 0.43 -21.64 8.42
C ARG A 44 -0.51 -20.50 8.77
N ALA A 45 -1.61 -20.83 9.45
CA ALA A 45 -2.55 -19.83 9.93
C ALA A 45 -1.94 -19.02 11.07
N GLU A 46 -2.11 -17.71 11.01
CA GLU A 46 -1.62 -16.75 11.97
C GLU A 46 -2.79 -16.12 12.74
N ARG A 47 -2.52 -15.62 13.94
CA ARG A 47 -3.50 -14.89 14.75
C ARG A 47 -3.24 -13.38 14.66
N TRP A 48 -4.31 -12.62 14.46
CA TRP A 48 -4.36 -11.17 14.63
C TRP A 48 -5.30 -10.82 15.77
N THR A 49 -4.97 -9.78 16.52
CA THR A 49 -5.83 -9.24 17.58
C THR A 49 -6.05 -7.75 17.34
N VAL A 50 -7.28 -7.29 17.58
CA VAL A 50 -7.66 -5.88 17.43
C VAL A 50 -8.41 -5.46 18.69
N GLN A 51 -7.97 -4.36 19.30
CA GLN A 51 -8.71 -3.73 20.39
C GLN A 51 -9.75 -2.77 19.80
N THR A 52 -11.00 -2.93 20.22
CA THR A 52 -12.11 -2.07 19.79
C THR A 52 -12.24 -0.86 20.73
N THR A 53 -13.00 0.15 20.31
CA THR A 53 -13.23 1.42 21.04
C THR A 53 -13.93 1.26 22.41
N GLY A 54 -14.24 0.03 22.84
CA GLY A 54 -14.75 -0.30 24.18
C GLY A 54 -13.86 -1.25 24.98
N GLY A 55 -12.57 -1.37 24.62
CA GLY A 55 -11.60 -2.23 25.31
C GLY A 55 -11.76 -3.73 25.04
N ARG A 56 -12.73 -4.15 24.22
CA ARG A 56 -12.89 -5.57 23.84
C ARG A 56 -11.80 -5.97 22.85
N LEU A 57 -11.14 -7.10 23.15
CA LEU A 57 -10.16 -7.72 22.28
C LEU A 57 -10.87 -8.71 21.33
N LEU A 58 -10.80 -8.43 20.03
CA LEU A 58 -11.23 -9.35 18.98
C LEU A 58 -10.02 -10.09 18.41
N SER A 59 -10.20 -11.35 18.01
CA SER A 59 -9.13 -12.10 17.35
C SER A 59 -9.61 -12.78 16.07
N ARG A 60 -8.71 -12.92 15.10
CA ARG A 60 -8.91 -13.63 13.84
C ARG A 60 -7.76 -14.60 13.65
N GLN A 61 -8.07 -15.86 13.32
CA GLN A 61 -7.09 -16.84 12.85
C GLN A 61 -7.30 -17.07 11.36
N GLN A 62 -6.27 -16.87 10.55
CA GLN A 62 -6.34 -17.00 9.10
C GLN A 62 -4.94 -17.18 8.49
N LEU A 63 -4.84 -17.70 7.27
CA LEU A 63 -3.59 -17.65 6.52
C LEU A 63 -3.15 -16.19 6.28
N PRO A 64 -1.87 -15.82 6.51
CA PRO A 64 -1.36 -14.47 6.26
C PRO A 64 -1.14 -14.22 4.76
N LEU A 65 -2.06 -14.65 3.91
CA LEU A 65 -1.98 -14.52 2.45
C LEU A 65 -3.17 -13.74 1.91
N GLN A 66 -2.87 -12.84 0.97
CA GLN A 66 -3.86 -12.12 0.17
C GLN A 66 -3.54 -12.27 -1.32
N LEU A 67 -4.56 -12.37 -2.16
CA LEU A 67 -4.41 -12.31 -3.62
C LEU A 67 -3.72 -11.00 -4.01
N ALA A 68 -2.79 -11.07 -4.95
CA ALA A 68 -1.80 -10.01 -5.17
C ALA A 68 -1.57 -9.65 -6.63
N TRP A 69 -2.52 -9.97 -7.51
CA TRP A 69 -2.52 -9.45 -8.89
C TRP A 69 -2.77 -7.95 -8.92
N ALA A 70 -3.67 -7.47 -8.07
CA ALA A 70 -3.97 -6.05 -7.92
C ALA A 70 -4.13 -5.69 -6.44
N MET A 71 -3.72 -4.47 -6.10
CA MET A 71 -4.00 -3.85 -4.81
C MET A 71 -4.23 -2.36 -5.01
N SER A 72 -5.01 -1.73 -4.15
CA SER A 72 -5.19 -0.27 -4.22
C SER A 72 -3.96 0.46 -3.71
N ILE A 73 -3.71 1.66 -4.24
CA ILE A 73 -2.61 2.53 -3.80
C ILE A 73 -2.74 2.81 -2.29
N HIS A 74 -3.96 3.04 -1.80
CA HIS A 74 -4.24 3.21 -0.37
C HIS A 74 -3.77 2.04 0.49
N LYS A 75 -4.00 0.79 0.06
CA LYS A 75 -3.54 -0.39 0.80
C LYS A 75 -2.03 -0.59 0.73
N SER A 76 -1.37 -0.03 -0.28
CA SER A 76 0.08 -0.08 -0.41
C SER A 76 0.81 0.96 0.45
N GLN A 77 0.11 1.93 1.02
CA GLN A 77 0.71 3.00 1.81
C GLN A 77 1.51 2.42 2.99
N GLY A 78 2.76 2.86 3.12
CA GLY A 78 3.70 2.35 4.13
C GLY A 78 4.35 1.01 3.80
N MET A 79 3.98 0.37 2.68
CA MET A 79 4.61 -0.87 2.22
C MET A 79 5.81 -0.59 1.31
N SER A 80 6.73 -1.56 1.25
CA SER A 80 7.81 -1.64 0.27
C SER A 80 7.58 -2.88 -0.60
N LEU A 81 7.58 -2.70 -1.93
CA LEU A 81 7.19 -3.72 -2.90
C LEU A 81 8.29 -3.95 -3.93
N ASP A 82 8.50 -5.22 -4.28
CA ASP A 82 9.64 -5.66 -5.10
C ASP A 82 9.37 -5.57 -6.59
N CYS A 83 8.10 -5.73 -6.94
CA CYS A 83 7.64 -5.70 -8.30
C CYS A 83 6.24 -5.10 -8.30
N VAL A 84 6.07 -4.04 -9.07
CA VAL A 84 4.84 -3.27 -9.16
C VAL A 84 4.62 -2.81 -10.58
N GLU A 85 3.35 -2.77 -10.95
CA GLU A 85 2.89 -2.23 -12.21
C GLU A 85 1.78 -1.23 -11.93
N ILE A 86 1.90 -0.04 -12.50
CA ILE A 86 0.99 1.07 -12.23
C ILE A 86 0.68 1.76 -13.55
N SER A 87 -0.61 1.89 -13.89
CA SER A 87 -1.05 2.83 -14.93
C SER A 87 -1.23 4.21 -14.30
N LEU A 88 -0.58 5.21 -14.87
CA LEU A 88 -0.67 6.61 -14.46
C LEU A 88 -1.47 7.45 -15.46
N GLY A 89 -2.37 6.83 -16.23
CA GLY A 89 -3.26 7.57 -17.14
C GLY A 89 -4.38 8.32 -16.42
N ARG A 90 -4.71 7.94 -15.18
CA ARG A 90 -5.67 8.64 -14.31
C ARG A 90 -5.25 8.49 -12.85
N VAL A 91 -5.19 9.59 -12.12
CA VAL A 91 -4.92 9.62 -10.67
C VAL A 91 -5.90 10.56 -10.01
N PHE A 92 -6.53 10.14 -8.91
CA PHE A 92 -7.67 10.84 -8.32
C PHE A 92 -7.24 11.96 -7.38
N ALA A 93 -6.20 11.75 -6.56
CA ALA A 93 -5.77 12.72 -5.54
C ALA A 93 -4.34 13.23 -5.72
N SER A 94 -4.07 14.44 -5.21
CA SER A 94 -2.71 14.97 -5.11
C SER A 94 -1.81 14.05 -4.26
N GLY A 95 -0.57 13.85 -4.68
CA GLY A 95 0.39 12.98 -4.00
C GLY A 95 0.17 11.47 -4.22
N GLN A 96 -0.97 11.03 -4.75
CA GLN A 96 -1.26 9.61 -4.94
C GLN A 96 -0.33 8.93 -5.97
N ALA A 97 0.03 9.64 -7.04
CA ALA A 97 1.03 9.18 -8.02
C ALA A 97 2.39 8.92 -7.34
N TYR A 98 2.82 9.85 -6.48
CA TYR A 98 4.06 9.71 -5.70
C TYR A 98 3.98 8.55 -4.71
N VAL A 99 2.85 8.36 -4.01
CA VAL A 99 2.66 7.23 -3.10
C VAL A 99 2.85 5.92 -3.85
N ALA A 100 2.21 5.76 -5.02
CA ALA A 100 2.30 4.55 -5.83
C ALA A 100 3.73 4.27 -6.30
N LEU A 101 4.39 5.27 -6.90
CA LEU A 101 5.76 5.14 -7.41
C LEU A 101 6.77 4.83 -6.29
N SER A 102 6.64 5.51 -5.15
CA SER A 102 7.56 5.33 -4.01
C SER A 102 7.41 3.99 -3.29
N ARG A 103 6.45 3.13 -3.67
CA ARG A 103 6.35 1.77 -3.10
C ARG A 103 7.41 0.84 -3.68
N ALA A 104 7.86 1.08 -4.90
CA ALA A 104 8.84 0.21 -5.55
C ALA A 104 10.21 0.32 -4.87
N ARG A 105 10.80 -0.81 -4.49
CA ARG A 105 12.16 -0.84 -3.90
C ARG A 105 13.26 -0.55 -4.91
N SER A 106 13.03 -0.82 -6.18
CA SER A 106 13.98 -0.58 -7.27
C SER A 106 13.26 -0.13 -8.52
N LEU A 107 13.96 0.65 -9.36
CA LEU A 107 13.43 1.09 -10.65
C LEU A 107 13.20 -0.10 -11.60
N GLN A 108 14.06 -1.12 -11.54
CA GLN A 108 13.91 -2.35 -12.33
C GLN A 108 12.62 -3.12 -11.98
N GLY A 109 12.17 -3.05 -10.72
CA GLY A 109 10.92 -3.66 -10.27
C GLY A 109 9.67 -2.85 -10.58
N LEU A 110 9.79 -1.67 -11.17
CA LEU A 110 8.68 -0.76 -11.45
C LEU A 110 8.36 -0.73 -12.95
N ARG A 111 7.12 -1.04 -13.30
CA ARG A 111 6.57 -0.81 -14.65
C ARG A 111 5.49 0.27 -14.60
N VAL A 112 5.68 1.35 -15.35
CA VAL A 112 4.71 2.44 -15.48
C VAL A 112 4.05 2.37 -16.85
N LEU A 113 2.73 2.44 -16.89
CA LEU A 113 1.92 2.46 -18.11
C LEU A 113 1.21 3.82 -18.23
N ASP A 114 0.90 4.23 -19.46
CA ASP A 114 0.06 5.40 -19.78
C ASP A 114 0.45 6.69 -19.04
N PHE A 115 1.75 6.94 -18.87
CA PHE A 115 2.21 8.07 -18.06
C PHE A 115 1.78 9.41 -18.66
N ASP A 116 0.98 10.17 -17.90
CA ASP A 116 0.66 11.56 -18.17
C ASP A 116 1.27 12.45 -17.07
N PRO A 117 2.18 13.39 -17.40
CA PRO A 117 2.75 14.31 -16.43
C PRO A 117 1.72 15.11 -15.62
N THR A 118 0.53 15.37 -16.16
CA THR A 118 -0.51 16.16 -15.50
C THR A 118 -1.07 15.49 -14.24
N VAL A 119 -0.91 14.17 -14.10
CA VAL A 119 -1.36 13.42 -12.93
C VAL A 119 -0.42 13.57 -11.73
N VAL A 120 0.79 14.10 -11.93
CA VAL A 120 1.76 14.35 -10.87
C VAL A 120 1.43 15.69 -10.22
N ARG A 121 0.53 15.63 -9.22
CA ARG A 121 -0.03 16.80 -8.53
C ARG A 121 0.42 16.87 -7.07
N CYS A 122 0.68 18.08 -6.59
CA CYS A 122 1.01 18.37 -5.19
C CYS A 122 0.04 19.42 -4.65
N ASP A 123 -0.50 19.22 -3.45
CA ASP A 123 -1.36 20.22 -2.80
C ASP A 123 -0.52 21.47 -2.44
N PRO A 124 -0.92 22.68 -2.90
CA PRO A 124 -0.19 23.91 -2.61
C PRO A 124 -0.02 24.22 -1.12
N ARG A 125 -1.00 23.83 -0.28
CA ARG A 125 -0.94 24.03 1.18
C ARG A 125 0.19 23.21 1.80
N VAL A 126 0.38 21.98 1.33
CA VAL A 126 1.48 21.10 1.77
C VAL A 126 2.84 21.64 1.31
N LEU A 127 2.92 22.21 0.10
CA LEU A 127 4.15 22.86 -0.38
C LEU A 127 4.50 24.09 0.48
N ARG A 128 3.53 24.93 0.80
CA ARG A 128 3.71 26.09 1.69
C ARG A 128 4.17 25.64 3.08
N PHE A 129 3.54 24.62 3.65
CA PHE A 129 3.92 24.03 4.93
C PHE A 129 5.38 23.52 4.93
N TYR A 130 5.82 22.78 3.91
CA TYR A 130 7.22 22.34 3.86
C TYR A 130 8.19 23.50 3.62
N ALA A 131 7.77 24.57 2.95
CA ALA A 131 8.59 25.77 2.78
C ALA A 131 8.82 26.53 4.09
N THR A 132 7.82 26.61 4.98
CA THR A 132 7.97 27.22 6.31
C THR A 132 8.91 26.39 7.19
N LEU A 133 8.73 25.08 7.21
CA LEU A 133 9.59 24.15 7.96
C LEU A 133 11.07 24.25 7.54
N ARG A 134 11.36 24.37 6.24
CA ARG A 134 12.73 24.54 5.72
C ARG A 134 13.39 25.85 6.14
N ARG A 135 12.61 26.89 6.42
CA ARG A 135 13.10 28.21 6.84
C ARG A 135 13.39 28.30 8.34
N GLY A 136 13.10 27.25 9.11
CA GLY A 136 13.25 27.25 10.57
C GLY A 136 12.23 28.11 11.31
N SER A 137 11.27 28.71 10.59
CA SER A 137 10.12 29.37 11.16
C SER A 137 9.05 28.31 11.42
N GLY A 138 8.73 28.04 12.69
CA GLY A 138 7.64 27.14 13.04
C GLY A 138 6.33 27.55 12.32
N PRO A 139 5.41 26.61 12.05
CA PRO A 139 4.22 26.93 11.28
C PRO A 139 3.33 27.92 12.05
N CYS A 140 3.17 29.13 11.52
CA CYS A 140 1.97 29.93 11.77
C CYS A 140 0.86 29.32 10.91
N LEU A 141 -0.04 28.56 11.55
CA LEU A 141 -1.27 28.11 10.90
C LEU A 141 -2.18 29.33 10.76
N GLU A 142 -2.14 29.99 9.60
CA GLU A 142 -3.22 30.90 9.22
C GLU A 142 -4.51 30.08 9.09
N SER A 143 -5.59 30.58 9.67
CA SER A 143 -6.90 29.92 9.67
C SER A 143 -7.42 29.73 8.24
N PRO A 144 -8.19 28.67 7.98
CA PRO A 144 -8.73 28.39 6.66
C PRO A 144 -9.92 29.30 6.38
N ASP A 145 -9.64 30.54 5.97
CA ASP A 145 -10.64 31.42 5.37
C ASP A 145 -10.16 31.78 3.95
N ASP A 146 -11.03 31.55 2.96
CA ASP A 146 -11.04 32.08 1.58
C ASP A 146 -10.55 31.25 0.37
N ASP A 147 -10.52 29.90 0.41
CA ASP A 147 -10.34 29.11 -0.84
C ASP A 147 -11.18 27.81 -0.90
N GLU A 148 -12.34 27.79 -0.24
CA GLU A 148 -13.31 26.68 -0.36
C GLU A 148 -14.22 26.88 -1.58
N ALA A 149 -13.63 26.82 -2.78
CA ALA A 149 -14.40 26.85 -4.03
C ALA A 149 -13.69 26.15 -5.21
N ALA A 150 -13.08 24.99 -5.01
CA ALA A 150 -12.92 24.01 -6.10
C ALA A 150 -12.40 22.65 -5.60
N SER A 151 -13.15 21.60 -5.96
CA SER A 151 -12.71 20.19 -6.07
C SER A 151 -12.82 19.24 -4.88
N ASP A 152 -13.94 19.27 -4.16
CA ASP A 152 -14.53 18.04 -3.61
C ASP A 152 -15.82 17.72 -4.38
N GLN A 153 -15.67 17.26 -5.62
CA GLN A 153 -16.73 16.47 -6.26
C GLN A 153 -16.47 15.01 -5.90
N GLU A 154 -17.19 14.52 -4.89
CA GLU A 154 -17.48 13.09 -4.77
C GLU A 154 -18.15 12.63 -6.07
N ASN A 155 -17.36 12.04 -6.96
CA ASN A 155 -17.90 11.45 -8.17
C ASN A 155 -18.51 10.09 -7.83
N VAL A 156 -19.84 10.09 -7.75
CA VAL A 156 -20.70 8.91 -7.86
C VAL A 156 -20.43 8.23 -9.20
N ASP A 157 -20.20 6.91 -9.15
CA ASP A 157 -19.94 6.07 -10.31
C ASP A 157 -21.17 6.05 -11.24
N PRO A 158 -21.08 6.43 -12.53
CA PRO A 158 -22.24 6.49 -13.42
C PRO A 158 -22.75 5.10 -13.87
N ASN A 159 -22.22 4.01 -13.30
CA ASN A 159 -22.65 2.63 -13.57
C ASN A 159 -22.98 1.83 -12.27
N LEU A 160 -23.43 2.51 -11.21
CA LEU A 160 -24.07 1.91 -10.04
C LEU A 160 -25.49 2.45 -9.86
#